data_AF-A0A970N744-F1
#
_entry.id   AF-A0A970N744-F1
#
_cell.length_a   1.000
_cell.length_b   1.000
_cell.length_c   1.000
_cell.angle_alpha   90.00
_cell.angle_beta   90.00
_cell.angle_gamma   90.00
#
_symmetry.space_group_name_H-M   'P 1'
#
loop_
_entity.id
_entity.type
_entity.pdbx_description
1 polymer ?
#
loop_
_entity_poly.entity_id
_entity_poly.type
_entity_poly.pdbx_seq_one_letter_code
_entity_poly.pdbx_strand_id
1 'polypeptide(L)'
;MGDTSYALTTYIWDRDHPDAVPKHPRAVALGIFDGVHLGHRAVILKACGVELPDGGRAASAVFTFLQPPSLMPTKAACELMSEEQKKAAFKGLGVDEWILADFEAIRDYTPERFVKEFLHERLDARRVCCGFNYRFGKGGTGTPDMLRTLCGPLGIEVEVVEPVIANGQPVSASRIRKYIEDGDIEQATKLLGHPFTLDITVVGGQRLGHLLGTPTINQPLPPDFVRPKFGVYASSVEVDGRVTHGVTNIGVRPTVGAKQPLAETWIAGFDGDLYGRKVPVSLIKFLRPEQKFNTIVELQKQILRDSEQARIAVMGKGDDRVRAVLFDFDDTLQNRPAAFLRYCDFFFKKYFPDMPKDEVEKRSRDMLVRNNGGYVNYIDYFLTLFEDWEWKDAPPVGEVYRELQFRFPDFTELFPDAVEVLKELKRRGLLVGVITNGPSLIQNRKLDISGIRPLLDIAVVSGDEFVHKPDPEIFRRAAARLGVSCESCIYVGDHPVNDIQGAKSAGMRPVYINAFGSDVHPEDVPEISSLSQLLDMV
;
A
#
# COMPACT_ATOMS: atom_id res chain seq x y z
N MET A 1 2.44 -20.84 -2.63
CA MET A 1 3.25 -19.80 -3.31
C MET A 1 4.33 -19.36 -2.34
N GLY A 2 5.54 -19.88 -2.48
CA GLY A 2 6.70 -19.39 -1.74
C GLY A 2 7.24 -18.14 -2.43
N ASP A 3 7.15 -16.99 -1.79
CA ASP A 3 7.89 -15.79 -2.18
C ASP A 3 9.38 -16.12 -2.06
N THR A 4 10.06 -16.42 -3.17
CA THR A 4 11.53 -16.41 -3.20
C THR A 4 11.95 -15.01 -2.79
N SER A 5 12.41 -14.90 -1.55
CA SER A 5 12.49 -13.68 -0.76
C SER A 5 13.16 -12.55 -1.52
N TYR A 6 12.35 -11.70 -2.13
CA TYR A 6 12.79 -10.38 -2.51
C TYR A 6 13.07 -9.60 -1.21
N ALA A 7 14.35 -9.46 -0.88
CA ALA A 7 14.79 -8.74 0.32
C ALA A 7 15.14 -7.30 -0.08
N LEU A 8 14.41 -6.34 0.50
CA LEU A 8 14.80 -4.93 0.48
C LEU A 8 16.12 -4.80 1.24
N THR A 9 17.19 -4.40 0.55
CA THR A 9 18.50 -4.19 1.18
C THR A 9 18.56 -2.78 1.75
N THR A 10 18.96 -2.62 3.01
CA THR A 10 19.12 -1.30 3.62
C THR A 10 20.60 -0.94 3.70
N TYR A 11 20.97 0.23 3.18
CA TYR A 11 22.31 0.79 3.33
C TYR A 11 22.25 2.08 4.14
N ILE A 12 23.19 2.22 5.08
CA ILE A 12 23.39 3.45 5.81
C ILE A 12 24.67 4.09 5.28
N TRP A 13 24.59 5.35 4.88
CA TRP A 13 25.70 6.14 4.40
C TRP A 13 26.00 7.25 5.40
N ASP A 14 27.27 7.36 5.79
CA ASP A 14 27.82 8.46 6.55
C ASP A 14 29.23 8.81 6.02
N ARG A 15 29.85 9.87 6.56
CA ARG A 15 31.19 10.32 6.12
C ARG A 15 32.31 9.36 6.49
N ASP A 16 32.13 8.59 7.55
CA ASP A 16 33.16 7.71 8.12
C ASP A 16 33.16 6.34 7.42
N HIS A 17 32.03 5.95 6.83
CA HIS A 17 31.83 4.69 6.09
C HIS A 17 31.30 4.95 4.68
N PRO A 18 32.03 5.71 3.85
CA PRO A 18 31.54 6.08 2.52
C PRO A 18 31.26 4.87 1.63
N ASP A 19 32.01 3.77 1.81
CA ASP A 19 31.92 2.55 1.01
C ASP A 19 30.87 1.55 1.50
N ALA A 20 30.08 1.93 2.52
CA ALA A 20 28.95 1.13 3.00
C ALA A 20 27.83 0.97 1.95
N VAL A 21 27.78 1.85 0.94
CA VAL A 21 26.89 1.73 -0.22
C VAL A 21 27.70 1.25 -1.42
N PRO A 22 27.49 0.02 -1.92
CA PRO A 22 28.24 -0.50 -3.05
C PRO A 22 27.92 0.29 -4.32
N LYS A 23 28.93 0.59 -5.14
CA LYS A 23 28.72 1.35 -6.38
C LYS A 23 28.23 0.44 -7.51
N HIS A 24 27.01 0.65 -7.98
CA HIS A 24 26.44 0.01 -9.18
C HIS A 24 25.24 0.83 -9.69
N PRO A 25 24.80 0.63 -10.95
CA PRO A 25 23.73 1.41 -11.55
C PRO A 25 22.44 1.41 -10.71
N ARG A 26 21.90 2.62 -10.46
CA ARG A 26 20.66 2.82 -9.71
C ARG A 26 19.67 3.73 -10.40
N ALA A 27 18.39 3.48 -10.18
CA ALA A 27 17.33 4.45 -10.38
C ALA A 27 16.82 4.88 -8.99
N VAL A 28 16.96 6.16 -8.66
CA VAL A 28 16.82 6.64 -7.27
C VAL A 28 15.60 7.54 -7.12
N ALA A 29 14.64 7.14 -6.29
CA ALA A 29 13.58 8.00 -5.81
C ALA A 29 14.11 8.89 -4.68
N LEU A 30 13.97 10.21 -4.82
CA LEU A 30 14.47 11.22 -3.91
C LEU A 30 13.34 11.83 -3.07
N GLY A 31 13.43 11.76 -1.75
CA GLY A 31 12.44 12.35 -0.86
C GLY A 31 12.53 11.86 0.58
N ILE A 32 11.76 12.49 1.46
CA ILE A 32 11.67 12.07 2.86
C ILE A 32 10.81 10.79 2.99
N PHE A 33 9.80 10.66 2.12
CA PHE A 33 8.90 9.50 2.01
C PHE A 33 8.13 9.11 3.29
N ASP A 34 7.99 10.04 4.23
CA ASP A 34 7.25 9.77 5.46
C ASP A 34 5.76 9.50 5.21
N GLY A 35 5.27 8.39 5.77
CA GLY A 35 3.91 7.87 5.57
C GLY A 35 3.66 7.16 4.24
N VAL A 36 4.62 7.17 3.29
CA VAL A 36 4.51 6.51 1.95
C VAL A 36 3.13 6.72 1.28
N HIS A 37 2.61 7.94 1.42
CA HIS A 37 1.28 8.32 0.93
C HIS A 37 1.18 8.26 -0.60
N LEU A 38 -0.02 8.44 -1.17
CA LEU A 38 -0.27 8.33 -2.62
C LEU A 38 0.72 9.13 -3.49
N GLY A 39 1.09 10.36 -3.10
CA GLY A 39 2.11 11.15 -3.80
C GLY A 39 3.54 10.56 -3.74
N HIS A 40 3.92 9.92 -2.64
CA HIS A 40 5.22 9.25 -2.50
C HIS A 40 5.28 8.00 -3.37
N ARG A 41 4.21 7.20 -3.38
CA ARG A 41 4.10 6.03 -4.26
C ARG A 41 4.34 6.40 -5.72
N ALA A 42 3.72 7.47 -6.19
CA ALA A 42 3.89 7.95 -7.56
C ALA A 42 5.36 8.28 -7.92
N VAL A 43 6.12 8.86 -6.98
CA VAL A 43 7.56 9.13 -7.17
C VAL A 43 8.38 7.83 -7.18
N ILE A 44 8.14 6.94 -6.21
CA ILE A 44 8.89 5.70 -6.06
C ILE A 44 8.72 4.80 -7.28
N LEU A 45 7.49 4.67 -7.80
CA LEU A 45 7.19 3.81 -8.95
C LEU A 45 7.97 4.17 -10.21
N LYS A 46 8.35 5.45 -10.38
CA LYS A 46 9.15 5.93 -11.52
C LYS A 46 10.62 5.51 -11.47
N ALA A 47 11.12 5.21 -10.27
CA ALA A 47 12.45 4.65 -10.06
C ALA A 47 12.47 3.12 -10.16
N CYS A 48 11.30 2.48 -10.14
CA CYS A 48 11.18 1.03 -10.16
C CYS A 48 11.15 0.45 -11.59
N GLY A 49 11.90 -0.64 -11.80
CA GLY A 49 11.86 -1.42 -13.06
C GLY A 49 12.58 -0.77 -14.24
N VAL A 50 13.59 0.08 -13.99
CA VAL A 50 14.34 0.80 -15.04
C VAL A 50 15.34 -0.12 -15.74
N GLU A 51 15.17 -0.31 -17.03
CA GLU A 51 16.12 -1.00 -17.92
C GLU A 51 17.26 -0.06 -18.32
N LEU A 52 18.47 -0.62 -18.44
CA LEU A 52 19.68 0.06 -18.88
C LEU A 52 19.93 -0.20 -20.37
N PRO A 53 20.71 0.66 -21.06
CA PRO A 53 20.98 0.51 -22.49
C PRO A 53 21.70 -0.79 -22.88
N ASP A 54 22.41 -1.43 -21.95
CA ASP A 54 23.11 -2.70 -22.14
C ASP A 54 22.21 -3.93 -21.94
N GLY A 55 20.91 -3.72 -21.72
CA GLY A 55 19.94 -4.79 -21.40
C GLY A 55 19.91 -5.17 -19.93
N GLY A 56 20.81 -4.62 -19.11
CA GLY A 56 20.79 -4.76 -17.66
C GLY A 56 19.66 -3.96 -17.01
N ARG A 57 19.61 -3.99 -15.68
CA ARG A 57 18.59 -3.27 -14.89
C ARG A 57 19.27 -2.41 -13.84
N ALA A 58 18.78 -1.19 -13.68
CA ALA A 58 19.16 -0.36 -12.56
C ALA A 58 18.48 -0.87 -11.27
N ALA A 59 19.21 -0.92 -10.16
CA ALA A 59 18.59 -1.19 -8.87
C ALA A 59 17.63 -0.04 -8.52
N SER A 60 16.40 -0.38 -8.15
CA SER A 60 15.35 0.55 -7.75
C SER A 60 15.65 0.97 -6.31
N ALA A 61 16.05 2.21 -6.10
CA ALA A 61 16.50 2.71 -4.81
C ALA A 61 15.57 3.80 -4.29
N VAL A 62 15.30 3.79 -2.98
CA VAL A 62 14.76 4.93 -2.26
C VAL A 62 15.88 5.58 -1.48
N PHE A 63 16.11 6.86 -1.73
CA PHE A 63 17.04 7.68 -0.96
C PHE A 63 16.26 8.58 0.00
N THR A 64 16.58 8.46 1.28
CA THR A 64 16.10 9.34 2.36
C THR A 64 17.19 9.48 3.43
N PHE A 65 16.85 10.02 4.59
CA PHE A 65 17.81 10.33 5.64
C PHE A 65 17.64 9.43 6.86
N LEU A 66 18.75 9.22 7.57
CA LEU A 66 18.79 8.46 8.83
C LEU A 66 18.02 9.17 9.95
N GLN A 67 18.14 10.50 10.02
CA GLN A 67 17.45 11.27 11.04
C GLN A 67 15.96 11.40 10.72
N PRO A 68 15.08 11.38 11.74
CA PRO A 68 13.66 11.58 11.55
C PRO A 68 13.38 12.99 10.98
N PRO A 69 12.20 13.20 10.35
CA PRO A 69 11.85 14.50 9.78
C PRO A 69 11.85 15.64 10.82
N SER A 70 11.69 15.33 12.11
CA SER A 70 11.71 16.28 13.23
C SER A 70 13.08 16.94 13.43
N LEU A 71 14.16 16.26 13.05
CA LEU A 71 15.53 16.76 13.11
C LEU A 71 16.00 17.38 11.79
N MET A 72 15.15 17.40 10.77
CA MET A 72 15.40 18.07 9.50
C MET A 72 14.98 19.53 9.55
N PRO A 73 15.47 20.39 8.63
CA PRO A 73 14.93 21.73 8.39
C PRO A 73 13.53 21.71 7.75
N THR A 74 12.70 20.75 8.15
CA THR A 74 11.26 20.73 7.93
C THR A 74 10.64 21.15 9.26
N LYS A 75 9.54 21.89 9.27
CA LYS A 75 8.92 22.39 10.52
C LYS A 75 8.57 21.20 11.45
N ALA A 76 9.46 20.88 12.39
CA ALA A 76 9.35 19.89 13.46
C ALA A 76 8.34 18.76 13.16
N ALA A 77 8.61 18.01 12.09
CA ALA A 77 7.64 17.07 11.55
C ALA A 77 7.82 15.68 12.19
N CYS A 78 6.82 15.19 12.90
CA CYS A 78 6.83 13.83 13.45
C CYS A 78 6.66 12.77 12.33
N GLU A 79 7.04 11.53 12.55
CA GLU A 79 6.83 10.40 11.64
C GLU A 79 5.36 9.99 11.56
N LEU A 80 4.90 9.62 10.37
CA LEU A 80 3.56 9.10 10.10
C LEU A 80 3.49 7.56 10.14
N MET A 81 4.65 6.91 10.07
CA MET A 81 4.76 5.47 9.83
C MET A 81 6.05 4.94 10.47
N SER A 82 6.02 3.74 11.05
CA SER A 82 7.21 3.10 11.61
C SER A 82 8.23 2.73 10.53
N GLU A 83 9.45 2.40 10.95
CA GLU A 83 10.47 1.89 10.04
C GLU A 83 10.04 0.58 9.37
N GLU A 84 9.43 -0.33 10.12
CA GLU A 84 8.97 -1.62 9.60
C GLU A 84 7.83 -1.48 8.60
N GLN A 85 6.88 -0.57 8.84
CA GLN A 85 5.82 -0.26 7.90
C GLN A 85 6.38 0.39 6.61
N LYS A 86 7.36 1.29 6.73
CA LYS A 86 8.05 1.87 5.56
C LYS A 86 8.75 0.78 4.74
N LYS A 87 9.47 -0.14 5.40
CA LYS A 87 10.13 -1.29 4.73
C LYS A 87 9.12 -2.16 3.99
N ALA A 88 8.00 -2.50 4.62
CA ALA A 88 6.94 -3.28 3.99
C ALA A 88 6.36 -2.56 2.77
N ALA A 89 6.07 -1.26 2.88
CA ALA A 89 5.55 -0.45 1.79
C ALA A 89 6.55 -0.34 0.61
N PHE A 90 7.84 -0.12 0.89
CA PHE A 90 8.88 -0.08 -0.14
C PHE A 90 9.05 -1.43 -0.83
N LYS A 91 9.07 -2.53 -0.07
CA LYS A 91 9.09 -3.89 -0.65
C LYS A 91 7.89 -4.12 -1.57
N GLY A 92 6.69 -3.75 -1.13
CA GLY A 92 5.45 -3.86 -1.91
C GLY A 92 5.43 -3.01 -3.19
N LEU A 93 6.21 -1.94 -3.25
CA LEU A 93 6.39 -1.08 -4.43
C LEU A 93 7.53 -1.55 -5.36
N GLY A 94 8.30 -2.56 -4.97
CA GLY A 94 9.39 -3.12 -5.76
C GLY A 94 10.72 -2.39 -5.60
N VAL A 95 10.94 -1.75 -4.46
CA VAL A 95 12.22 -1.10 -4.11
C VAL A 95 13.25 -2.16 -3.71
N ASP A 96 14.40 -2.16 -4.39
CA ASP A 96 15.50 -3.10 -4.15
C ASP A 96 16.34 -2.63 -2.98
N GLU A 97 16.53 -1.32 -2.87
CA GLU A 97 17.47 -0.71 -1.92
C GLU A 97 16.88 0.49 -1.19
N TRP A 98 17.02 0.51 0.13
CA TRP A 98 16.71 1.66 0.96
C TRP A 98 18.00 2.30 1.46
N ILE A 99 18.33 3.47 0.92
CA ILE A 99 19.56 4.21 1.20
C ILE A 99 19.24 5.34 2.18
N LEU A 100 19.83 5.26 3.37
CA LEU A 100 19.71 6.22 4.45
C LEU A 100 21.02 7.00 4.56
N ALA A 101 21.02 8.29 4.24
CA ALA A 101 22.18 9.14 4.52
C ALA A 101 22.06 9.86 5.85
N ASP A 102 23.17 9.98 6.57
CA ASP A 102 23.32 11.00 7.59
C ASP A 102 23.13 12.39 6.96
N PHE A 103 22.08 13.10 7.38
CA PHE A 103 21.79 14.43 6.87
C PHE A 103 22.89 15.44 7.20
N GLU A 104 23.50 15.39 8.39
CA GLU A 104 24.56 16.33 8.76
C GLU A 104 25.79 16.16 7.87
N ALA A 105 26.05 14.93 7.41
CA ALA A 105 27.11 14.64 6.47
C ALA A 105 26.93 15.33 5.09
N ILE A 106 25.69 15.54 4.63
CA ILE A 106 25.37 16.16 3.32
C ILE A 106 24.70 17.53 3.40
N ARG A 107 24.36 18.03 4.59
CA ARG A 107 23.60 19.26 4.83
C ARG A 107 24.16 20.48 4.12
N ASP A 108 25.49 20.58 4.05
CA ASP A 108 26.22 21.70 3.46
C ASP A 108 26.58 21.49 1.98
N TYR A 109 26.16 20.39 1.36
CA TYR A 109 26.45 20.15 -0.07
C TYR A 109 25.73 21.19 -0.92
N THR A 110 26.43 21.85 -1.83
CA THR A 110 25.75 22.65 -2.85
C THR A 110 24.95 21.70 -3.77
N PRO A 111 23.96 22.21 -4.53
CA PRO A 111 23.26 21.41 -5.53
C PRO A 111 24.20 20.65 -6.48
N GLU A 112 25.26 21.32 -6.96
CA GLU A 112 26.27 20.74 -7.87
C GLU A 112 27.02 19.59 -7.19
N ARG A 113 27.43 19.81 -5.93
CA ARG A 113 28.14 18.81 -5.14
C ARG A 113 27.28 17.59 -4.87
N PHE A 114 26.01 17.78 -4.50
CA PHE A 114 25.07 16.69 -4.28
C PHE A 114 24.86 15.87 -5.54
N VAL A 115 24.66 16.51 -6.69
CA VAL A 115 24.46 15.78 -7.96
C VAL A 115 25.73 15.03 -8.38
N LYS A 116 26.88 15.70 -8.36
CA LYS A 116 28.13 15.12 -8.85
C LYS A 116 28.71 14.09 -7.88
N GLU A 117 29.00 14.48 -6.64
CA GLU A 117 29.73 13.61 -5.70
C GLU A 117 28.82 12.53 -5.12
N PHE A 118 27.54 12.84 -4.88
CA PHE A 118 26.64 11.91 -4.22
C PHE A 118 25.81 11.09 -5.21
N LEU A 119 24.98 11.72 -6.05
CA LEU A 119 24.11 10.96 -6.97
C LEU A 119 24.93 10.23 -8.05
N HIS A 120 25.88 10.90 -8.69
CA HIS A 120 26.66 10.30 -9.77
C HIS A 120 27.81 9.44 -9.25
N GLU A 121 28.75 10.00 -8.50
CA GLU A 121 29.99 9.30 -8.15
C GLU A 121 29.78 8.22 -7.07
N ARG A 122 28.94 8.48 -6.06
CA ARG A 122 28.68 7.53 -4.96
C ARG A 122 27.58 6.52 -5.29
N LEU A 123 26.40 6.99 -5.70
CA LEU A 123 25.25 6.12 -5.94
C LEU A 123 25.24 5.46 -7.33
N ASP A 124 26.02 5.98 -8.28
CA ASP A 124 25.94 5.59 -9.71
C ASP A 124 24.50 5.67 -10.25
N ALA A 125 23.82 6.77 -9.92
CA ALA A 125 22.46 7.03 -10.38
C ALA A 125 22.45 7.18 -11.91
N ARG A 126 21.60 6.40 -12.57
CA ARG A 126 21.27 6.47 -14.01
C ARG A 126 19.95 7.17 -14.25
N ARG A 127 19.05 7.08 -13.27
CA ARG A 127 17.81 7.85 -13.22
C ARG A 127 17.60 8.38 -11.81
N VAL A 128 17.06 9.58 -11.70
CA VAL A 128 16.54 10.12 -10.44
C VAL A 128 15.10 10.58 -10.61
N CYS A 129 14.28 10.31 -9.60
CA CYS A 129 12.86 10.60 -9.60
C CYS A 129 12.53 11.46 -8.38
N CYS A 130 11.81 12.56 -8.56
CA CYS A 130 11.42 13.44 -7.46
C CYS A 130 10.04 14.06 -7.70
N GLY A 131 9.43 14.61 -6.65
CA GLY A 131 8.18 15.37 -6.78
C GLY A 131 8.41 16.79 -7.28
N PHE A 132 7.39 17.41 -7.88
CA PHE A 132 7.39 18.80 -8.37
C PHE A 132 7.88 19.85 -7.35
N ASN A 133 7.71 19.58 -6.04
CA ASN A 133 8.09 20.47 -4.96
C ASN A 133 9.43 20.09 -4.29
N TYR A 134 10.20 19.17 -4.88
CA TYR A 134 11.46 18.72 -4.31
C TYR A 134 12.46 19.87 -4.14
N ARG A 135 13.21 19.82 -3.03
CA ARG A 135 14.27 20.77 -2.68
C ARG A 135 15.48 20.00 -2.17
N PHE A 136 16.67 20.42 -2.59
CA PHE A 136 17.93 19.78 -2.21
C PHE A 136 19.08 20.78 -2.14
N GLY A 137 20.23 20.31 -1.67
CA GLY A 137 21.41 21.14 -1.47
C GLY A 137 21.28 22.14 -0.31
N LYS A 138 22.37 22.85 -0.03
CA LYS A 138 22.49 23.77 1.10
C LYS A 138 21.38 24.81 1.06
N GLY A 139 20.65 24.91 2.17
CA GLY A 139 19.52 25.82 2.32
C GLY A 139 18.29 25.45 1.47
N GLY A 140 18.24 24.25 0.88
CA GLY A 140 17.15 23.84 -0.01
C GLY A 140 17.08 24.68 -1.29
N THR A 141 18.22 25.14 -1.79
CA THR A 141 18.32 26.03 -2.96
C THR A 141 18.10 25.30 -4.29
N GLY A 142 18.38 24.00 -4.35
CA GLY A 142 18.17 23.16 -5.52
C GLY A 142 16.67 22.94 -5.81
N THR A 143 16.30 23.00 -7.09
CA THR A 143 14.94 22.76 -7.60
C THR A 143 14.93 21.61 -8.62
N PRO A 144 13.77 21.05 -9.00
CA PRO A 144 13.72 20.04 -10.05
C PRO A 144 14.33 20.49 -11.39
N ASP A 145 14.21 21.76 -11.76
CA ASP A 145 14.84 22.32 -12.97
C ASP A 145 16.37 22.37 -12.86
N MET A 146 16.88 22.73 -11.68
CA MET A 146 18.32 22.66 -11.41
C MET A 146 18.80 21.21 -11.44
N LEU A 147 18.03 20.28 -10.88
CA LEU A 147 18.35 18.85 -10.91
C LEU A 147 18.47 18.36 -12.35
N ARG A 148 17.49 18.67 -13.22
CA ARG A 148 17.55 18.37 -14.67
C ARG A 148 18.82 18.94 -15.32
N THR A 149 19.12 20.21 -15.05
CA THR A 149 20.29 20.90 -15.62
C THR A 149 21.61 20.27 -15.20
N LEU A 150 21.75 19.91 -13.92
CA LEU A 150 22.97 19.35 -13.35
C LEU A 150 23.17 17.86 -13.71
N CYS A 151 22.07 17.11 -13.82
CA CYS A 151 22.09 15.69 -14.17
C CYS A 151 22.36 15.43 -15.66
N GLY A 152 21.89 16.30 -16.56
CA GLY A 152 22.00 16.13 -18.00
C GLY A 152 23.42 15.84 -18.51
N PRO A 153 24.43 16.67 -18.17
CA PRO A 153 25.82 16.44 -18.57
C PRO A 153 26.44 15.15 -18.02
N LEU A 154 25.85 14.56 -16.97
CA LEU A 154 26.31 13.32 -16.34
C LEU A 154 25.57 12.07 -16.87
N GLY A 155 24.67 12.26 -17.83
CA GLY A 155 23.86 11.17 -18.39
C GLY A 155 22.84 10.60 -17.41
N ILE A 156 22.44 11.38 -16.40
CA ILE A 156 21.42 10.97 -15.43
C ILE A 156 20.06 11.47 -15.92
N GLU A 157 19.14 10.54 -16.15
CA GLU A 157 17.76 10.87 -16.48
C GLU A 157 17.02 11.43 -15.26
N VAL A 158 16.21 12.48 -15.45
CA VAL A 158 15.44 13.08 -14.36
C VAL A 158 13.96 13.03 -14.67
N GLU A 159 13.21 12.30 -13.83
CA GLU A 159 11.75 12.27 -13.84
C GLU A 159 11.21 13.17 -12.71
N VAL A 160 10.36 14.13 -13.06
CA VAL A 160 9.67 14.98 -12.08
C VAL A 160 8.20 14.61 -12.11
N VAL A 161 7.68 14.19 -10.96
CA VAL A 161 6.31 13.69 -10.81
C VAL A 161 5.38 14.81 -10.37
N GLU A 162 4.30 14.97 -11.13
CA GLU A 162 3.20 15.90 -10.84
C GLU A 162 2.48 15.55 -9.52
N PRO A 163 1.86 16.53 -8.84
CA PRO A 163 1.14 16.28 -7.60
C PRO A 163 -0.04 15.35 -7.81
N VAL A 164 -0.14 14.32 -6.97
CA VAL A 164 -1.40 13.59 -6.79
C VAL A 164 -2.40 14.52 -6.09
N ILE A 165 -3.57 14.73 -6.70
CA ILE A 165 -4.62 15.62 -6.18
C ILE A 165 -5.70 14.80 -5.47
N ALA A 166 -6.03 15.21 -4.24
CA ALA A 166 -7.14 14.65 -3.47
C ALA A 166 -7.91 15.78 -2.78
N ASN A 167 -9.24 15.77 -2.94
CA ASN A 167 -10.14 16.85 -2.53
C ASN A 167 -9.72 18.23 -3.07
N GLY A 168 -9.30 18.28 -4.34
CA GLY A 168 -8.89 19.52 -5.02
C GLY A 168 -7.53 20.09 -4.58
N GLN A 169 -6.78 19.39 -3.73
CA GLN A 169 -5.48 19.84 -3.24
C GLN A 169 -4.40 18.74 -3.35
N PRO A 170 -3.11 19.08 -3.51
CA PRO A 170 -2.02 18.11 -3.50
C PRO A 170 -1.94 17.29 -2.21
N VAL A 171 -1.82 15.98 -2.33
CA VAL A 171 -1.52 15.06 -1.22
C VAL A 171 -0.16 15.45 -0.62
N SER A 172 -0.09 15.59 0.70
CA SER A 172 1.19 15.86 1.39
C SER A 172 1.18 15.35 2.83
N ALA A 173 2.35 14.95 3.33
CA ALA A 173 2.54 14.54 4.72
C ALA A 173 2.10 15.62 5.74
N SER A 174 2.24 16.91 5.42
CA SER A 174 1.77 18.00 6.30
C SER A 174 0.26 18.01 6.47
N ARG A 175 -0.51 17.78 5.39
CA ARG A 175 -1.98 17.67 5.47
C ARG A 175 -2.40 16.44 6.26
N ILE A 176 -1.72 15.30 6.02
CA ILE A 176 -2.00 14.04 6.72
C ILE A 176 -1.80 14.20 8.23
N ARG A 177 -0.66 14.77 8.66
CA ARG A 177 -0.40 15.06 10.08
C ARG A 177 -1.48 15.93 10.68
N LYS A 178 -1.84 17.02 10.00
CA LYS A 178 -2.89 17.92 10.47
C LYS A 178 -4.23 17.19 10.68
N TYR A 179 -4.64 16.34 9.75
CA TYR A 179 -5.85 15.54 9.91
C TYR A 179 -5.76 14.61 11.12
N ILE A 180 -4.63 13.94 11.34
CA ILE A 180 -4.40 13.06 12.51
C ILE A 180 -4.44 13.87 13.83
N GLU A 181 -3.76 15.01 13.86
CA GLU A 181 -3.72 15.93 15.02
C GLU A 181 -5.09 16.54 15.34
N ASP A 182 -5.93 16.77 14.34
CA ASP A 182 -7.29 17.30 14.49
C ASP A 182 -8.32 16.17 14.80
N GLY A 183 -7.92 14.90 14.70
CA GLY A 183 -8.74 13.70 14.94
C GLY A 183 -9.55 13.24 13.72
N ASP A 184 -9.32 13.81 12.54
CA ASP A 184 -9.96 13.45 11.28
C ASP A 184 -9.22 12.29 10.57
N ILE A 185 -9.29 11.12 11.20
CA ILE A 185 -8.59 9.92 10.72
C ILE A 185 -9.08 9.47 9.34
N GLU A 186 -10.36 9.71 9.02
CA GLU A 186 -10.97 9.32 7.75
C GLU A 186 -10.31 10.05 6.57
N GLN A 187 -10.05 11.36 6.70
CA GLN A 187 -9.33 12.12 5.66
C GLN A 187 -7.84 11.74 5.60
N ALA A 188 -7.20 11.46 6.73
CA ALA A 188 -5.82 10.98 6.74
C ALA A 188 -5.66 9.67 5.95
N THR A 189 -6.55 8.70 6.19
CA THR A 189 -6.60 7.41 5.49
C THR A 189 -6.73 7.58 3.98
N LYS A 190 -7.61 8.48 3.51
CA LYS A 190 -7.77 8.76 2.07
C LYS A 190 -6.50 9.27 1.41
N LEU A 191 -5.75 10.13 2.09
CA LEU A 191 -4.50 10.69 1.55
C LEU A 191 -3.34 9.69 1.61
N LEU A 192 -3.30 8.84 2.64
CA LEU A 192 -2.33 7.75 2.79
C LEU A 192 -2.57 6.65 1.75
N GLY A 193 -3.83 6.31 1.48
CA GLY A 193 -4.24 5.15 0.68
C GLY A 193 -4.32 3.84 1.48
N HIS A 194 -4.17 3.94 2.81
CA HIS A 194 -4.32 2.89 3.80
C HIS A 194 -4.65 3.50 5.19
N PRO A 195 -5.19 2.74 6.16
CA PRO A 195 -5.44 3.23 7.51
C PRO A 195 -4.17 3.70 8.23
N PHE A 196 -4.32 4.68 9.12
CA PHE A 196 -3.24 5.05 10.04
C PHE A 196 -3.14 4.02 11.18
N THR A 197 -2.01 3.32 11.25
CA THR A 197 -1.85 2.13 12.08
C THR A 197 -0.69 2.27 13.07
N LEU A 198 -0.98 1.99 14.34
CA LEU A 198 -0.01 1.87 15.42
C LEU A 198 0.49 0.42 15.49
N ASP A 199 1.75 0.18 15.14
CA ASP A 199 2.42 -1.13 15.18
C ASP A 199 3.51 -1.17 16.27
N ILE A 200 3.17 -0.59 17.43
CA ILE A 200 4.07 -0.44 18.57
C ILE A 200 4.02 -1.68 19.45
N THR A 201 5.14 -2.05 20.05
CA THR A 201 5.22 -3.16 21.00
C THR A 201 4.33 -2.93 22.22
N VAL A 202 3.53 -3.93 22.58
CA VAL A 202 2.67 -3.89 23.76
C VAL A 202 3.52 -4.03 25.03
N VAL A 203 3.34 -3.10 25.97
CA VAL A 203 4.06 -3.07 27.25
C VAL A 203 3.15 -3.34 28.44
N GLY A 204 3.75 -3.72 29.57
CA GLY A 204 3.07 -3.90 30.85
C GLY A 204 2.34 -2.64 31.30
N GLY A 205 1.02 -2.76 31.52
CA GLY A 205 0.19 -1.68 32.07
C GLY A 205 -0.11 -1.84 33.57
N GLN A 206 -0.66 -0.81 34.19
CA GLN A 206 -1.32 -0.97 35.49
C GLN A 206 -2.61 -1.79 35.29
N ARG A 207 -2.74 -2.90 36.01
CA ARG A 207 -3.86 -3.87 35.97
C ARG A 207 -5.24 -3.30 36.37
N LEU A 208 -5.48 -1.99 36.28
CA LEU A 208 -6.76 -1.36 36.61
C LEU A 208 -7.92 -1.86 35.73
N GLY A 209 -7.66 -2.20 34.46
CA GLY A 209 -8.67 -2.81 33.57
C GLY A 209 -9.23 -4.15 34.07
N HIS A 210 -8.46 -4.89 34.90
CA HIS A 210 -8.93 -6.14 35.50
C HIS A 210 -10.07 -5.94 36.51
N LEU A 211 -10.19 -4.75 37.12
CA LEU A 211 -11.30 -4.44 38.05
C LEU A 211 -12.64 -4.23 37.33
N LEU A 212 -12.63 -3.96 36.01
CA LEU A 212 -13.82 -3.75 35.17
C LEU A 212 -14.04 -4.87 34.15
N GLY A 213 -13.21 -5.93 34.17
CA GLY A 213 -13.33 -7.09 33.28
C GLY A 213 -12.88 -6.86 31.83
N THR A 214 -12.15 -5.77 31.54
CA THR A 214 -11.71 -5.41 30.19
C THR A 214 -10.18 -5.26 30.16
N PRO A 215 -9.40 -6.34 29.88
CA PRO A 215 -7.96 -6.21 29.69
C PRO A 215 -7.68 -5.28 28.51
N THR A 216 -6.71 -4.38 28.66
CA THR A 216 -6.26 -3.46 27.62
C THR A 216 -4.78 -3.69 27.30
N ILE A 217 -4.43 -3.53 26.03
CA ILE A 217 -3.02 -3.44 25.62
C ILE A 217 -2.57 -1.99 25.73
N ASN A 218 -1.28 -1.79 26.02
CA ASN A 218 -0.67 -0.47 26.22
C ASN A 218 0.45 -0.30 25.21
N GLN A 219 0.36 0.73 24.37
CA GLN A 219 1.32 1.05 23.30
C GLN A 219 1.84 2.48 23.50
N PRO A 220 3.06 2.67 24.04
CA PRO A 220 3.62 3.99 24.28
C PRO A 220 4.00 4.64 22.94
N LEU A 221 3.43 5.81 22.64
CA LEU A 221 3.73 6.50 21.38
C LEU A 221 5.17 7.02 21.39
N PRO A 222 5.99 6.72 20.36
CA PRO A 222 7.34 7.25 20.26
C PRO A 222 7.33 8.80 20.25
N PRO A 223 8.34 9.46 20.84
CA PRO A 223 8.41 10.93 20.91
C PRO A 223 8.32 11.64 19.55
N ASP A 224 8.95 11.04 18.54
CA ASP A 224 9.00 11.56 17.18
C ASP A 224 7.85 11.08 16.31
N PHE A 225 6.87 10.34 16.83
CA PHE A 225 5.70 9.89 16.07
C PHE A 225 4.59 10.92 16.10
N VAL A 226 3.83 11.03 15.00
CA VAL A 226 2.71 11.97 14.90
C VAL A 226 1.75 11.68 16.06
N ARG A 227 1.33 12.74 16.73
CA ARG A 227 0.45 12.63 17.89
C ARG A 227 -0.99 12.78 17.43
N PRO A 228 -1.81 11.71 17.48
CA PRO A 228 -3.24 11.85 17.26
C PRO A 228 -3.84 12.75 18.32
N LYS A 229 -4.95 13.42 17.98
CA LYS A 229 -5.75 14.16 18.96
C LYS A 229 -6.01 13.32 20.21
N PHE A 230 -5.83 13.89 21.39
CA PHE A 230 -6.13 13.15 22.61
C PHE A 230 -7.63 12.87 22.75
N GLY A 231 -7.96 11.66 23.17
CA GLY A 231 -9.32 11.17 23.26
C GLY A 231 -9.47 9.71 22.88
N VAL A 232 -10.72 9.33 22.65
CA VAL A 232 -11.15 7.95 22.40
C VAL A 232 -11.44 7.76 20.93
N TYR A 233 -10.95 6.65 20.39
CA TYR A 233 -11.08 6.24 19.00
C TYR A 233 -11.73 4.87 18.89
N ALA A 234 -12.49 4.69 17.81
CA ALA A 234 -12.77 3.37 17.27
C ALA A 234 -11.52 2.90 16.51
N SER A 235 -11.10 1.67 16.77
CA SER A 235 -9.91 1.08 16.14
C SER A 235 -10.20 -0.31 15.60
N SER A 236 -9.68 -0.62 14.42
CA SER A 236 -9.58 -1.98 13.91
C SER A 236 -8.30 -2.61 14.46
N VAL A 237 -8.41 -3.80 15.03
CA VAL A 237 -7.30 -4.52 15.66
C VAL A 237 -7.12 -5.86 14.96
N GLU A 238 -5.89 -6.19 14.59
CA GLU A 238 -5.55 -7.49 14.01
C GLU A 238 -4.80 -8.34 15.04
N VAL A 239 -5.38 -9.48 15.42
CA VAL A 239 -4.78 -10.43 16.37
C VAL A 239 -4.97 -11.85 15.82
N ASP A 240 -3.88 -12.62 15.83
CA ASP A 240 -3.86 -14.02 15.37
C ASP A 240 -4.50 -14.22 13.98
N GLY A 241 -4.21 -13.29 13.07
CA GLY A 241 -4.70 -13.29 11.69
C GLY A 241 -6.16 -12.84 11.51
N ARG A 242 -6.87 -12.51 12.59
CA ARG A 242 -8.28 -12.07 12.55
C ARG A 242 -8.43 -10.59 12.86
N VAL A 243 -9.31 -9.93 12.14
CA VAL A 243 -9.71 -8.55 12.42
C VAL A 243 -10.87 -8.49 13.42
N THR A 244 -10.77 -7.59 14.39
CA THR A 244 -11.84 -7.24 15.33
C THR A 244 -11.84 -5.72 15.57
N HIS A 245 -12.79 -5.25 16.38
CA HIS A 245 -12.86 -3.86 16.80
C HIS A 245 -12.27 -3.66 18.18
N GLY A 246 -11.87 -2.43 18.46
CA GLY A 246 -11.38 -2.00 19.75
C GLY A 246 -11.71 -0.55 20.03
N VAL A 247 -11.55 -0.19 21.30
CA VAL A 247 -11.66 1.19 21.79
C VAL A 247 -10.27 1.61 22.23
N THR A 248 -9.69 2.57 21.52
CA THR A 248 -8.35 3.09 21.81
C THR A 248 -8.44 4.46 22.48
N ASN A 249 -7.97 4.59 23.71
CA ASN A 249 -7.77 5.89 24.35
C ASN A 249 -6.33 6.36 24.14
N ILE A 250 -6.15 7.56 23.58
CA ILE A 250 -4.84 8.18 23.41
C ILE A 250 -4.77 9.42 24.30
N GLY A 251 -3.83 9.42 25.25
CA GLY A 251 -3.69 10.51 26.22
C GLY A 251 -2.40 10.44 27.02
N VAL A 252 -2.24 11.35 27.98
CA VAL A 252 -1.09 11.38 28.91
C VAL A 252 -1.58 11.05 30.31
N ARG A 253 -1.03 9.99 30.92
CA ARG A 253 -1.33 9.66 32.32
C ARG A 253 -0.45 10.50 33.26
N PRO A 254 -1.03 11.26 34.21
CA PRO A 254 -0.25 12.07 35.16
C PRO A 254 0.55 11.28 36.21
N THR A 255 0.44 9.95 36.26
CA THR A 255 0.97 9.12 37.34
C THR A 255 2.29 8.44 36.96
N VAL A 256 3.33 8.81 37.73
CA VAL A 256 4.67 8.20 37.83
C VAL A 256 5.53 8.25 36.54
N GLY A 257 6.17 9.40 36.31
CA GLY A 257 7.45 9.51 35.59
C GLY A 257 7.42 9.51 34.06
N ALA A 258 6.43 8.89 33.40
CA ALA A 258 6.35 8.88 31.94
C ALA A 258 5.53 10.07 31.41
N LYS A 259 6.19 11.02 30.72
CA LYS A 259 5.55 12.19 30.06
C LYS A 259 5.05 11.91 28.64
N GLN A 260 5.21 10.67 28.15
CA GLN A 260 4.90 10.31 26.77
C GLN A 260 3.43 9.89 26.62
N PRO A 261 2.76 10.24 25.51
CA PRO A 261 1.42 9.76 25.23
C PRO A 261 1.36 8.24 25.16
N LEU A 262 0.26 7.67 25.65
CA LEU A 262 -0.01 6.24 25.65
C LEU A 262 -1.27 5.97 24.84
N ALA A 263 -1.22 4.99 23.94
CA ALA A 263 -2.41 4.40 23.34
C ALA A 263 -2.81 3.15 24.16
N GLU A 264 -4.03 3.18 24.69
CA GLU A 264 -4.60 2.09 25.48
C GLU A 264 -5.79 1.50 24.75
N THR A 265 -5.68 0.24 24.34
CA THR A 265 -6.68 -0.38 23.48
C THR A 265 -7.35 -1.53 24.19
N TRP A 266 -8.67 -1.42 24.39
CA TRP A 266 -9.51 -2.57 24.66
C TRP A 266 -9.82 -3.28 23.36
N ILE A 267 -9.71 -4.61 23.33
CA ILE A 267 -9.92 -5.45 22.15
C ILE A 267 -11.17 -6.30 22.39
N ALA A 268 -12.14 -6.22 21.49
CA ALA A 268 -13.37 -6.97 21.64
C ALA A 268 -13.17 -8.46 21.41
N GLY A 269 -13.67 -9.28 22.34
CA GLY A 269 -13.64 -10.74 22.25
C GLY A 269 -12.27 -11.39 22.46
N PHE A 270 -11.29 -10.64 22.99
CA PHE A 270 -9.94 -11.14 23.26
C PHE A 270 -9.65 -11.17 24.78
N ASP A 271 -9.15 -12.30 25.26
CA ASP A 271 -8.86 -12.54 26.69
C ASP A 271 -7.42 -13.04 26.96
N GLY A 272 -6.54 -12.98 25.94
CA GLY A 272 -5.14 -13.41 26.02
C GLY A 272 -4.15 -12.33 26.46
N ASP A 273 -2.86 -12.69 26.41
CA ASP A 273 -1.73 -11.80 26.67
C ASP A 273 -0.96 -11.49 25.38
N LEU A 274 -0.74 -10.21 25.12
CA LEU A 274 -0.02 -9.70 23.95
C LEU A 274 1.28 -8.98 24.32
N TYR A 275 1.74 -9.03 25.57
CA TYR A 275 2.99 -8.38 26.00
C TYR A 275 4.18 -8.79 25.12
N GLY A 276 4.99 -7.80 24.75
CA GLY A 276 6.16 -7.99 23.90
C GLY A 276 5.84 -8.22 22.42
N ARG A 277 4.56 -8.37 22.04
CA ARG A 277 4.15 -8.46 20.64
C ARG A 277 3.92 -7.08 20.05
N LYS A 278 4.21 -6.91 18.76
CA LYS A 278 3.73 -5.77 17.96
C LYS A 278 2.33 -6.10 17.46
N VAL A 279 1.34 -5.34 17.92
CA VAL A 279 -0.08 -5.56 17.56
C VAL A 279 -0.53 -4.39 16.70
N PRO A 280 -0.89 -4.61 15.43
CA PRO A 280 -1.40 -3.53 14.58
C PRO A 280 -2.76 -3.03 15.07
N VAL A 281 -2.81 -1.75 15.47
CA VAL A 281 -4.04 -1.05 15.85
C VAL A 281 -4.26 0.10 14.87
N SER A 282 -5.20 -0.08 13.95
CA SER A 282 -5.56 0.94 12.96
C SER A 282 -6.64 1.86 13.54
N LEU A 283 -6.37 3.15 13.65
CA LEU A 283 -7.39 4.12 14.03
C LEU A 283 -8.37 4.27 12.87
N ILE A 284 -9.67 4.21 13.16
CA ILE A 284 -10.72 4.33 12.14
C ILE A 284 -11.47 5.65 12.31
N LYS A 285 -11.88 5.97 13.55
CA LYS A 285 -12.69 7.16 13.81
C LYS A 285 -12.46 7.74 15.20
N PHE A 286 -12.33 9.06 15.30
CA PHE A 286 -12.37 9.77 16.57
C PHE A 286 -13.80 9.79 17.12
N LEU A 287 -13.99 9.28 18.34
CA LEU A 287 -15.31 9.19 18.98
C LEU A 287 -15.58 10.40 19.87
N ARG A 288 -14.63 10.75 20.74
CA ARG A 288 -14.79 11.85 21.71
C ARG A 288 -13.48 12.26 22.38
N PRO A 289 -13.39 13.49 22.94
CA PRO A 289 -12.31 13.86 23.85
C PRO A 289 -12.28 13.03 25.14
N GLU A 290 -11.16 13.09 25.86
CA GLU A 290 -11.04 12.58 27.22
C GLU A 290 -12.01 13.31 28.17
N GLN A 291 -12.61 12.59 29.11
CA GLN A 291 -13.56 13.14 30.08
C GLN A 291 -13.36 12.51 31.45
N LYS A 292 -13.62 13.27 32.51
CA LYS A 292 -13.65 12.77 33.89
C LYS A 292 -15.07 12.31 34.25
N PHE A 293 -15.18 11.22 34.98
CA PHE A 293 -16.45 10.72 35.49
C PHE A 293 -16.50 10.87 37.01
N ASN A 294 -17.65 11.25 37.54
CA ASN A 294 -17.83 11.44 38.97
C ASN A 294 -18.19 10.14 39.69
N THR A 295 -18.70 9.15 38.94
CA THR A 295 -19.09 7.84 39.48
C THR A 295 -18.64 6.68 38.58
N ILE A 296 -18.48 5.49 39.17
CA ILE A 296 -18.17 4.25 38.43
C ILE A 296 -19.30 3.90 37.45
N VAL A 297 -20.56 4.18 37.82
CA VAL A 297 -21.73 3.91 36.97
C VAL A 297 -21.71 4.75 35.70
N GLU A 298 -21.32 6.03 35.79
CA GLU A 298 -21.13 6.90 34.62
C GLU A 298 -20.03 6.37 33.70
N LEU A 299 -18.88 5.98 34.28
CA LEU A 299 -17.77 5.40 33.53
C LEU A 299 -18.20 4.12 32.79
N GLN A 300 -18.87 3.19 33.46
CA GLN A 300 -19.36 1.94 32.85
C GLN A 300 -20.33 2.22 31.70
N LYS A 301 -21.29 3.14 31.89
CA LYS A 301 -22.22 3.53 30.81
C LYS A 301 -21.49 4.10 29.61
N GLN A 302 -20.42 4.87 29.82
CA GLN A 302 -19.64 5.40 28.70
C GLN A 302 -18.84 4.30 28.00
N ILE A 303 -18.20 3.38 28.73
CA ILE A 303 -17.46 2.27 28.12
C ILE A 303 -18.35 1.45 27.20
N LEU A 304 -19.58 1.13 27.63
CA LEU A 304 -20.53 0.40 26.79
C LEU A 304 -20.92 1.18 25.53
N ARG A 305 -21.10 2.50 25.64
CA ARG A 305 -21.38 3.38 24.48
C ARG A 305 -20.19 3.44 23.52
N ASP A 306 -18.98 3.61 24.04
CA ASP A 306 -17.76 3.68 23.23
C ASP A 306 -17.51 2.34 22.52
N SER A 307 -17.73 1.22 23.21
CA SER A 307 -17.67 -0.13 22.63
C SER A 307 -18.64 -0.29 21.47
N GLU A 308 -19.90 0.10 21.64
CA GLU A 308 -20.89 -0.03 20.56
C GLU A 308 -20.61 0.93 19.40
N GLN A 309 -20.17 2.17 19.68
CA GLN A 309 -19.74 3.09 18.63
C GLN A 309 -18.51 2.58 17.88
N ALA A 310 -17.55 1.96 18.56
CA ALA A 310 -16.39 1.34 17.94
C ALA A 310 -16.79 0.14 17.08
N ARG A 311 -17.67 -0.73 17.59
CA ARG A 311 -18.22 -1.85 16.81
C ARG A 311 -18.90 -1.35 15.54
N ILE A 312 -19.74 -0.32 15.64
CA ILE A 312 -20.43 0.28 14.48
C ILE A 312 -19.42 0.91 13.51
N ALA A 313 -18.41 1.62 14.02
CA ALA A 313 -17.45 2.33 13.18
C ALA A 313 -16.46 1.41 12.47
N VAL A 314 -16.23 0.19 12.98
CA VAL A 314 -15.32 -0.79 12.37
C VAL A 314 -16.11 -1.85 11.60
N MET A 315 -17.09 -2.48 12.25
CA MET A 315 -17.84 -3.62 11.72
C MET A 315 -19.19 -3.23 11.13
N GLY A 316 -19.50 -1.93 11.04
CA GLY A 316 -20.78 -1.42 10.54
C GLY A 316 -21.99 -1.64 11.45
N LYS A 317 -23.11 -1.07 11.01
CA LYS A 317 -24.44 -1.46 11.49
C LYS A 317 -24.88 -2.67 10.66
N GLY A 318 -25.47 -3.67 11.30
CA GLY A 318 -26.13 -4.78 10.59
C GLY A 318 -27.46 -4.30 9.99
N ASP A 319 -27.42 -3.29 9.12
CA ASP A 319 -28.56 -2.85 8.34
C ASP A 319 -28.41 -3.25 6.87
N ASP A 320 -29.54 -3.48 6.20
CA ASP A 320 -29.56 -4.02 4.83
C ASP A 320 -29.18 -3.00 3.75
N ARG A 321 -28.73 -1.79 4.11
CA ARG A 321 -28.37 -0.77 3.14
C ARG A 321 -26.95 -1.00 2.62
N VAL A 322 -26.76 -0.90 1.31
CA VAL A 322 -25.42 -0.91 0.69
C VAL A 322 -24.67 0.36 1.09
N ARG A 323 -23.45 0.18 1.59
CA ARG A 323 -22.53 1.23 2.05
C ARG A 323 -21.22 1.25 1.28
N ALA A 324 -20.79 0.09 0.80
CA ALA A 324 -19.56 -0.07 0.06
C ALA A 324 -19.74 -1.03 -1.13
N VAL A 325 -18.98 -0.77 -2.18
CA VAL A 325 -18.81 -1.66 -3.32
C VAL A 325 -17.33 -1.97 -3.47
N LEU A 326 -17.02 -3.25 -3.35
CA LEU A 326 -15.67 -3.80 -3.43
C LEU A 326 -15.55 -4.61 -4.73
N PHE A 327 -14.38 -4.59 -5.34
CA PHE A 327 -14.14 -5.24 -6.63
C PHE A 327 -12.93 -6.18 -6.55
N ASP A 328 -12.97 -7.29 -7.28
CA ASP A 328 -11.72 -7.84 -7.81
C ASP A 328 -11.12 -6.86 -8.83
N PHE A 329 -9.84 -7.02 -9.12
CA PHE A 329 -9.15 -6.19 -10.09
C PHE A 329 -9.01 -6.88 -11.44
N ASP A 330 -8.30 -8.00 -11.49
CA ASP A 330 -8.05 -8.76 -12.71
C ASP A 330 -9.37 -9.37 -13.21
N ASP A 331 -9.67 -9.25 -14.50
CA ASP A 331 -10.89 -9.73 -15.17
C ASP A 331 -12.24 -9.20 -14.66
N THR A 332 -12.17 -8.22 -13.74
CA THR A 332 -13.32 -7.47 -13.22
C THR A 332 -13.22 -5.97 -13.54
N LEU A 333 -12.15 -5.29 -13.11
CA LEU A 333 -11.87 -3.89 -13.46
C LEU A 333 -10.88 -3.77 -14.62
N GLN A 334 -9.96 -4.73 -14.72
CA GLN A 334 -8.96 -4.85 -15.77
C GLN A 334 -9.34 -5.96 -16.76
N ASN A 335 -9.27 -5.72 -18.07
CA ASN A 335 -9.20 -6.78 -19.06
C ASN A 335 -7.80 -7.41 -19.04
N ARG A 336 -7.64 -8.48 -18.27
CA ARG A 336 -6.32 -9.07 -18.01
C ARG A 336 -5.77 -9.84 -19.22
N PRO A 337 -6.54 -10.65 -19.98
CA PRO A 337 -6.07 -11.27 -21.21
C PRO A 337 -5.49 -10.27 -22.21
N ALA A 338 -6.19 -9.16 -22.45
CA ALA A 338 -5.73 -8.15 -23.40
C ALA A 338 -4.44 -7.46 -22.92
N ALA A 339 -4.34 -7.14 -21.63
CA ALA A 339 -3.11 -6.63 -21.02
C ALA A 339 -1.95 -7.64 -21.13
N PHE A 340 -2.22 -8.93 -20.89
CA PHE A 340 -1.20 -9.98 -20.91
C PHE A 340 -0.69 -10.24 -22.34
N LEU A 341 -1.56 -10.20 -23.34
CA LEU A 341 -1.14 -10.31 -24.74
C LEU A 341 -0.27 -9.13 -25.18
N ARG A 342 -0.52 -7.91 -24.70
CA ARG A 342 0.40 -6.78 -24.92
C ARG A 342 1.75 -6.97 -24.22
N TYR A 343 1.75 -7.57 -23.04
CA TYR A 343 2.99 -7.98 -22.40
C TYR A 343 3.73 -9.03 -23.24
N CYS A 344 3.02 -10.01 -23.81
CA CYS A 344 3.60 -10.98 -24.74
C CYS A 344 4.23 -10.28 -25.97
N ASP A 345 3.57 -9.28 -26.56
CA ASP A 345 4.14 -8.49 -27.66
C ASP A 345 5.48 -7.85 -27.28
N PHE A 346 5.59 -7.29 -26.08
CA PHE A 346 6.84 -6.77 -25.54
C PHE A 346 7.88 -7.89 -25.36
N PHE A 347 7.48 -8.97 -24.71
CA PHE A 347 8.34 -10.13 -24.42
C PHE A 347 8.95 -10.72 -25.70
N PHE A 348 8.14 -10.97 -26.73
CA PHE A 348 8.63 -11.51 -28.00
C PHE A 348 9.49 -10.52 -28.77
N LYS A 349 9.17 -9.23 -28.78
CA LYS A 349 10.04 -8.21 -29.39
C LYS A 349 11.42 -8.15 -28.73
N LYS A 350 11.48 -8.37 -27.42
CA LYS A 350 12.72 -8.33 -26.65
C LYS A 350 13.56 -9.59 -26.86
N TYR A 351 12.96 -10.75 -26.67
CA TYR A 351 13.69 -12.02 -26.59
C TYR A 351 13.75 -12.81 -27.90
N PHE A 352 12.82 -12.54 -28.82
CA PHE A 352 12.70 -13.25 -30.09
C PHE A 352 12.39 -12.26 -31.24
N PRO A 353 13.22 -11.23 -31.48
CA PRO A 353 12.92 -10.14 -32.40
C PRO A 353 12.69 -10.58 -33.85
N ASP A 354 13.30 -11.71 -34.25
CA ASP A 354 13.21 -12.25 -35.61
C ASP A 354 12.12 -13.34 -35.77
N MET A 355 11.31 -13.60 -34.73
CA MET A 355 10.27 -14.63 -34.79
C MET A 355 9.14 -14.23 -35.75
N PRO A 356 8.69 -15.14 -36.65
CA PRO A 356 7.55 -14.89 -37.52
C PRO A 356 6.29 -14.53 -36.73
N LYS A 357 5.49 -13.59 -37.25
CA LYS A 357 4.32 -13.05 -36.56
C LYS A 357 3.28 -14.12 -36.19
N ASP A 358 3.04 -15.08 -37.07
CA ASP A 358 2.12 -16.19 -36.86
C ASP A 358 2.57 -17.11 -35.70
N GLU A 359 3.88 -17.34 -35.57
CA GLU A 359 4.45 -18.09 -34.45
C GLU A 359 4.39 -17.28 -33.15
N VAL A 360 4.63 -15.96 -33.19
CA VAL A 360 4.44 -15.06 -32.03
C VAL A 360 2.99 -15.12 -31.54
N GLU A 361 2.01 -15.02 -32.44
CA GLU A 361 0.59 -15.09 -32.08
C GLU A 361 0.23 -16.44 -31.45
N LYS A 362 0.73 -17.55 -32.01
CA LYS A 362 0.52 -18.89 -31.48
C LYS A 362 1.12 -19.05 -30.08
N ARG A 363 2.38 -18.66 -29.88
CA ARG A 363 3.06 -18.77 -28.58
C ARG A 363 2.48 -17.81 -27.55
N SER A 364 2.02 -16.63 -27.94
CA SER A 364 1.32 -15.70 -27.03
C SER A 364 0.02 -16.30 -26.50
N ARG A 365 -0.75 -17.00 -27.36
CA ARG A 365 -1.95 -17.74 -26.91
C ARG A 365 -1.59 -18.88 -25.96
N ASP A 366 -0.55 -19.64 -26.27
CA ASP A 366 -0.05 -20.71 -25.39
C ASP A 366 0.39 -20.16 -24.02
N MET A 367 1.18 -19.06 -24.01
CA MET A 367 1.55 -18.34 -22.79
C MET A 367 0.33 -17.92 -21.98
N LEU A 368 -0.68 -17.33 -22.62
CA LEU A 368 -1.91 -16.86 -21.97
C LEU A 368 -2.67 -18.02 -21.31
N VAL A 369 -2.87 -19.13 -22.05
CA VAL A 369 -3.57 -20.32 -21.54
C VAL A 369 -2.82 -20.92 -20.36
N ARG A 370 -1.51 -21.15 -20.50
CA ARG A 370 -0.66 -21.70 -19.43
C ARG A 370 -0.58 -20.79 -18.21
N ASN A 371 -0.70 -19.48 -18.40
CA ASN A 371 -0.64 -18.51 -17.30
C ASN A 371 -1.86 -18.62 -16.38
N ASN A 372 -2.96 -19.24 -16.84
CA ASN A 372 -4.11 -19.63 -16.02
C ASN A 372 -4.62 -18.51 -15.10
N GLY A 373 -4.92 -17.33 -15.67
CA GLY A 373 -5.37 -16.15 -14.89
C GLY A 373 -4.32 -15.59 -13.92
N GLY A 374 -3.08 -16.06 -13.98
CA GLY A 374 -2.01 -15.75 -13.04
C GLY A 374 -1.90 -16.70 -11.85
N TYR A 375 -2.73 -17.74 -11.78
CA TYR A 375 -2.68 -18.78 -10.74
C TYR A 375 -1.62 -19.84 -11.07
N VAL A 376 -0.36 -19.38 -11.19
CA VAL A 376 0.80 -20.22 -11.49
C VAL A 376 1.97 -19.90 -10.56
N ASN A 377 2.88 -20.87 -10.40
CA ASN A 377 4.23 -20.54 -9.96
C ASN A 377 4.99 -19.99 -11.16
N TYR A 378 5.31 -18.69 -11.15
CA TYR A 378 5.93 -18.04 -12.30
C TYR A 378 7.33 -18.57 -12.64
N ILE A 379 8.08 -19.09 -11.66
CA ILE A 379 9.36 -19.72 -11.94
C ILE A 379 9.15 -20.99 -12.74
N ASP A 380 8.28 -21.89 -12.28
CA ASP A 380 7.96 -23.13 -12.98
C ASP A 380 7.34 -22.85 -14.36
N TYR A 381 6.45 -21.85 -14.42
CA TYR A 381 5.84 -21.37 -15.65
C TYR A 381 6.89 -21.01 -16.70
N PHE A 382 7.87 -20.17 -16.37
CA PHE A 382 8.91 -19.80 -17.32
C PHE A 382 9.87 -20.95 -17.62
N LEU A 383 10.25 -21.78 -16.63
CA LEU A 383 11.12 -22.94 -16.87
C LEU A 383 10.50 -23.92 -17.89
N THR A 384 9.20 -24.19 -17.79
CA THR A 384 8.50 -25.04 -18.76
C THR A 384 8.45 -24.43 -20.16
N LEU A 385 8.32 -23.10 -20.27
CA LEU A 385 8.42 -22.40 -21.56
C LEU A 385 9.85 -22.49 -22.14
N PHE A 386 10.88 -22.37 -21.30
CA PHE A 386 12.28 -22.45 -21.76
C PHE A 386 12.59 -23.83 -22.33
N GLU A 387 12.11 -24.88 -21.67
CA GLU A 387 12.24 -26.26 -22.09
C GLU A 387 11.48 -26.53 -23.40
N ASP A 388 10.18 -26.22 -23.44
CA ASP A 388 9.32 -26.51 -24.61
C ASP A 388 9.74 -25.74 -25.87
N TRP A 389 10.32 -24.56 -25.71
CA TRP A 389 10.77 -23.73 -26.82
C TRP A 389 12.24 -23.92 -27.18
N GLU A 390 12.94 -24.81 -26.47
CA GLU A 390 14.38 -25.04 -26.59
C GLU A 390 15.18 -23.72 -26.54
N TRP A 391 14.83 -22.82 -25.61
CA TRP A 391 15.42 -21.49 -25.52
C TRP A 391 16.83 -21.52 -24.91
N LYS A 392 17.84 -21.77 -25.75
CA LYS A 392 19.23 -22.06 -25.33
C LYS A 392 19.96 -20.89 -24.67
N ASP A 393 19.62 -19.66 -25.04
CA ASP A 393 20.24 -18.42 -24.57
C ASP A 393 19.29 -17.60 -23.67
N ALA A 394 18.33 -18.28 -23.03
CA ALA A 394 17.42 -17.65 -22.07
C ALA A 394 18.20 -16.98 -20.93
N PRO A 395 17.80 -15.77 -20.50
CA PRO A 395 18.29 -15.20 -19.24
C PRO A 395 17.96 -16.11 -18.05
N PRO A 396 18.59 -15.89 -16.88
CA PRO A 396 18.18 -16.55 -15.65
C PRO A 396 16.67 -16.37 -15.42
N VAL A 397 15.95 -17.45 -15.10
CA VAL A 397 14.49 -17.41 -14.96
C VAL A 397 14.00 -16.36 -13.96
N GLY A 398 14.78 -16.11 -12.91
CA GLY A 398 14.51 -15.06 -11.93
C GLY A 398 14.49 -13.66 -12.53
N GLU A 399 15.35 -13.37 -13.52
CA GLU A 399 15.36 -12.09 -14.23
C GLU A 399 14.14 -11.94 -15.14
N VAL A 400 13.75 -13.00 -15.85
CA VAL A 400 12.54 -13.00 -16.69
C VAL A 400 11.27 -12.81 -15.85
N TYR A 401 11.17 -13.50 -14.70
CA TYR A 401 10.06 -13.28 -13.78
C TYR A 401 10.09 -11.86 -13.19
N ARG A 402 11.27 -11.36 -12.82
CA ARG A 402 11.41 -10.00 -12.29
C ARG A 402 10.99 -8.95 -13.31
N GLU A 403 11.31 -9.15 -14.57
CA GLU A 403 10.85 -8.30 -15.67
C GLU A 403 9.33 -8.35 -15.79
N LEU A 404 8.72 -9.54 -15.77
CA LEU A 404 7.26 -9.68 -15.76
C LEU A 404 6.65 -8.86 -14.61
N GLN A 405 7.24 -8.91 -13.41
CA GLN A 405 6.72 -8.19 -12.25
C GLN A 405 6.64 -6.67 -12.45
N PHE A 406 7.59 -6.08 -13.19
CA PHE A 406 7.61 -4.64 -13.47
C PHE A 406 6.88 -4.26 -14.75
N ARG A 407 7.04 -5.06 -15.81
CA ARG A 407 6.57 -4.73 -17.16
C ARG A 407 5.13 -5.10 -17.39
N PHE A 408 4.64 -6.24 -16.89
CA PHE A 408 3.24 -6.60 -17.10
C PHE A 408 2.25 -5.54 -16.57
N PRO A 409 2.45 -4.94 -15.38
CA PRO A 409 1.63 -3.82 -14.91
C PRO A 409 1.61 -2.59 -15.84
N ASP A 410 2.71 -2.32 -16.56
CA ASP A 410 2.77 -1.18 -17.51
C ASP A 410 1.78 -1.37 -18.68
N PHE A 411 1.31 -2.60 -18.93
CA PHE A 411 0.34 -2.94 -19.98
C PHE A 411 -1.10 -3.07 -19.50
N THR A 412 -1.42 -2.72 -18.25
CA THR A 412 -2.77 -2.79 -17.69
C THR A 412 -3.81 -2.12 -18.61
N GLU A 413 -4.93 -2.81 -18.83
CA GLU A 413 -6.10 -2.32 -19.58
C GLU A 413 -7.33 -2.32 -18.69
N LEU A 414 -7.89 -1.16 -18.40
CA LEU A 414 -9.19 -1.14 -17.72
C LEU A 414 -10.30 -1.47 -18.72
N PHE A 415 -11.37 -2.10 -18.24
CA PHE A 415 -12.61 -2.13 -19.01
C PHE A 415 -13.11 -0.70 -19.29
N PRO A 416 -13.73 -0.43 -20.45
CA PRO A 416 -14.05 0.93 -20.88
C PRO A 416 -14.90 1.74 -19.89
N ASP A 417 -15.77 1.07 -19.13
CA ASP A 417 -16.69 1.69 -18.17
C ASP A 417 -16.17 1.70 -16.72
N ALA A 418 -15.02 1.10 -16.44
CA ALA A 418 -14.51 0.92 -15.08
C ALA A 418 -14.32 2.26 -14.34
N VAL A 419 -13.60 3.21 -14.95
CA VAL A 419 -13.28 4.50 -14.30
C VAL A 419 -14.54 5.31 -14.00
N GLU A 420 -15.50 5.35 -14.92
CA GLU A 420 -16.73 6.12 -14.76
C GLU A 420 -17.67 5.50 -13.72
N VAL A 421 -17.74 4.16 -13.67
CA VAL A 421 -18.49 3.46 -12.61
C VAL A 421 -17.89 3.74 -11.23
N LEU A 422 -16.56 3.67 -11.07
CA LEU A 422 -15.91 3.96 -9.78
C LEU A 422 -16.20 5.42 -9.32
N LYS A 423 -16.13 6.39 -10.24
CA LYS A 423 -16.48 7.79 -9.94
C LYS A 423 -17.95 7.96 -9.57
N GLU A 424 -18.85 7.30 -10.30
CA GLU A 424 -20.29 7.37 -10.08
C GLU A 424 -20.68 6.80 -8.70
N LEU A 425 -20.11 5.65 -8.32
CA LEU A 425 -20.32 5.06 -7.00
C LEU A 425 -19.93 6.03 -5.88
N LYS A 426 -18.76 6.68 -5.99
CA LYS A 426 -18.35 7.72 -5.03
C LYS A 426 -19.30 8.92 -5.04
N ARG A 427 -19.79 9.35 -6.20
CA ARG A 427 -20.76 10.45 -6.32
C ARG A 427 -22.06 10.14 -5.58
N ARG A 428 -22.47 8.86 -5.55
CA ARG A 428 -23.61 8.36 -4.77
C ARG A 428 -23.32 8.24 -3.27
N GLY A 429 -22.09 8.54 -2.84
CA GLY A 429 -21.66 8.48 -1.45
C GLY A 429 -21.32 7.06 -0.96
N LEU A 430 -21.10 6.12 -1.87
CA LEU A 430 -20.62 4.77 -1.55
C LEU A 430 -19.10 4.77 -1.40
N LEU A 431 -18.63 3.93 -0.48
CA LEU A 431 -17.20 3.61 -0.38
C LEU A 431 -16.83 2.63 -1.49
N VAL A 432 -15.67 2.83 -2.09
CA VAL A 432 -15.19 2.00 -3.20
C VAL A 432 -13.86 1.38 -2.82
N GLY A 433 -13.69 0.08 -3.08
CA GLY A 433 -12.41 -0.57 -2.82
C GLY A 433 -12.11 -1.75 -3.72
N VAL A 434 -10.88 -2.24 -3.63
CA VAL A 434 -10.41 -3.41 -4.37
C VAL A 434 -9.88 -4.48 -3.41
N ILE A 435 -10.18 -5.74 -3.68
CA ILE A 435 -9.57 -6.91 -3.06
C ILE A 435 -9.02 -7.82 -4.17
N THR A 436 -7.70 -7.89 -4.30
CA THR A 436 -7.07 -8.63 -5.40
C THR A 436 -6.07 -9.66 -4.89
N ASN A 437 -6.07 -10.83 -5.54
CA ASN A 437 -5.09 -11.88 -5.29
C ASN A 437 -3.84 -11.67 -6.16
N GLY A 438 -2.67 -11.93 -5.59
CA GLY A 438 -1.42 -11.98 -6.33
C GLY A 438 -0.23 -11.38 -5.57
N PRO A 439 0.96 -11.40 -6.19
CA PRO A 439 2.16 -10.81 -5.61
C PRO A 439 1.98 -9.30 -5.37
N SER A 440 2.44 -8.82 -4.21
CA SER A 440 2.37 -7.42 -3.78
C SER A 440 2.78 -6.43 -4.86
N LEU A 441 3.97 -6.65 -5.45
CA LEU A 441 4.54 -5.78 -6.46
C LEU A 441 3.63 -5.63 -7.69
N ILE A 442 3.21 -6.76 -8.27
CA ILE A 442 2.40 -6.75 -9.50
C ILE A 442 1.08 -6.02 -9.24
N GLN A 443 0.36 -6.42 -8.19
CA GLN A 443 -0.99 -5.89 -7.98
C GLN A 443 -0.98 -4.42 -7.54
N ASN A 444 -0.07 -4.02 -6.65
CA ASN A 444 0.06 -2.61 -6.29
C ASN A 444 0.42 -1.75 -7.51
N ARG A 445 1.38 -2.20 -8.33
CA ARG A 445 1.81 -1.46 -9.52
C ARG A 445 0.68 -1.35 -10.55
N LYS A 446 -0.11 -2.40 -10.78
CA LYS A 446 -1.29 -2.33 -11.66
C LYS A 446 -2.31 -1.29 -11.20
N LEU A 447 -2.62 -1.25 -9.89
CA LEU A 447 -3.56 -0.29 -9.30
C LEU A 447 -3.06 1.16 -9.43
N ASP A 448 -1.75 1.36 -9.27
CA ASP A 448 -1.15 2.69 -9.37
C ASP A 448 -1.02 3.15 -10.85
N ILE A 449 -0.59 2.27 -11.76
CA ILE A 449 -0.41 2.59 -13.20
C ILE A 449 -1.74 2.81 -13.92
N SER A 450 -2.76 2.03 -13.59
CA SER A 450 -4.11 2.22 -14.15
C SER A 450 -4.74 3.56 -13.76
N GLY A 451 -4.19 4.26 -12.76
CA GLY A 451 -4.70 5.54 -12.29
C GLY A 451 -5.97 5.45 -11.44
N ILE A 452 -6.44 4.25 -11.09
CA ILE A 452 -7.65 4.09 -10.27
C ILE A 452 -7.39 4.22 -8.78
N ARG A 453 -6.15 4.04 -8.29
CA ARG A 453 -5.85 4.09 -6.85
C ARG A 453 -6.42 5.32 -6.12
N PRO A 454 -6.36 6.56 -6.66
CA PRO A 454 -6.96 7.73 -6.03
C PRO A 454 -8.50 7.71 -5.97
N LEU A 455 -9.16 6.86 -6.76
CA LEU A 455 -10.61 6.64 -6.74
C LEU A 455 -11.00 5.63 -5.66
N LEU A 456 -10.07 4.85 -5.14
CA LEU A 456 -10.34 3.84 -4.11
C LEU A 456 -10.25 4.45 -2.72
N ASP A 457 -11.22 4.13 -1.86
CA ASP A 457 -11.14 4.39 -0.43
C ASP A 457 -10.24 3.34 0.27
N ILE A 458 -10.09 2.15 -0.33
CA ILE A 458 -9.12 1.13 0.08
C ILE A 458 -8.70 0.24 -1.09
N ALA A 459 -7.47 -0.29 -1.05
CA ALA A 459 -7.14 -1.49 -1.81
C ALA A 459 -6.41 -2.49 -0.92
N VAL A 460 -6.81 -3.75 -1.02
CA VAL A 460 -6.30 -4.89 -0.26
C VAL A 460 -5.69 -5.88 -1.26
N VAL A 461 -4.42 -6.19 -1.08
CA VAL A 461 -3.64 -7.09 -1.95
C VAL A 461 -3.24 -8.30 -1.13
N SER A 462 -3.57 -9.50 -1.60
CA SER A 462 -3.32 -10.73 -0.83
C SER A 462 -1.85 -10.95 -0.47
N GLY A 463 -0.94 -10.51 -1.35
CA GLY A 463 0.51 -10.58 -1.09
C GLY A 463 0.97 -9.70 0.06
N ASP A 464 0.28 -8.58 0.33
CA ASP A 464 0.57 -7.69 1.47
C ASP A 464 -0.06 -8.23 2.76
N GLU A 465 -1.22 -8.87 2.65
CA GLU A 465 -1.99 -9.38 3.79
C GLU A 465 -1.56 -10.77 4.28
N PHE A 466 -0.84 -11.53 3.43
CA PHE A 466 -0.56 -12.96 3.64
C PHE A 466 -1.81 -13.83 3.81
N VAL A 467 -2.96 -13.34 3.33
CA VAL A 467 -4.25 -14.01 3.27
C VAL A 467 -4.80 -13.77 1.86
N HIS A 468 -5.40 -14.78 1.24
CA HIS A 468 -5.88 -14.72 -0.15
C HIS A 468 -7.32 -15.20 -0.26
N LYS A 469 -8.05 -14.65 -1.23
CA LYS A 469 -9.37 -15.16 -1.63
C LYS A 469 -9.21 -16.64 -2.06
N PRO A 470 -10.12 -17.56 -1.67
CA PRO A 470 -11.45 -17.33 -1.11
C PRO A 470 -11.54 -17.23 0.42
N ASP A 471 -10.42 -17.13 1.16
CA ASP A 471 -10.48 -17.00 2.61
C ASP A 471 -11.33 -15.77 2.99
N PRO A 472 -12.44 -15.92 3.74
CA PRO A 472 -13.34 -14.81 4.07
C PRO A 472 -12.66 -13.70 4.87
N GLU A 473 -11.52 -13.97 5.50
CA GLU A 473 -10.82 -12.99 6.34
C GLU A 473 -10.30 -11.79 5.54
N ILE A 474 -9.86 -11.96 4.29
CA ILE A 474 -9.40 -10.84 3.46
C ILE A 474 -10.54 -9.83 3.18
N PHE A 475 -11.77 -10.35 3.03
CA PHE A 475 -12.98 -9.55 2.84
C PHE A 475 -13.36 -8.83 4.14
N ARG A 476 -13.32 -9.52 5.28
CA ARG A 476 -13.58 -8.92 6.59
C ARG A 476 -12.60 -7.79 6.90
N ARG A 477 -11.31 -7.99 6.60
CA ARG A 477 -10.27 -6.94 6.73
C ARG A 477 -10.59 -5.72 5.88
N ALA A 478 -11.01 -5.91 4.63
CA ALA A 478 -11.40 -4.81 3.75
C ALA A 478 -12.59 -4.02 4.31
N ALA A 479 -13.66 -4.72 4.71
CA ALA A 479 -14.85 -4.11 5.30
C ALA A 479 -14.54 -3.36 6.62
N ALA A 480 -13.75 -3.99 7.50
CA ALA A 480 -13.35 -3.43 8.79
C ALA A 480 -12.56 -2.12 8.65
N ARG A 481 -11.64 -2.06 7.68
CA ARG A 481 -10.85 -0.87 7.39
C ARG A 481 -11.66 0.24 6.71
N LEU A 482 -12.75 -0.11 6.02
CA LEU A 482 -13.74 0.85 5.50
C LEU A 482 -14.76 1.28 6.56
N GLY A 483 -14.82 0.60 7.70
CA GLY A 483 -15.76 0.90 8.76
C GLY A 483 -17.20 0.50 8.45
N VAL A 484 -17.38 -0.59 7.69
CA VAL A 484 -18.69 -1.11 7.26
C VAL A 484 -18.81 -2.60 7.59
N SER A 485 -20.04 -3.10 7.65
CA SER A 485 -20.32 -4.52 7.84
C SER A 485 -20.16 -5.25 6.50
N CYS A 486 -19.85 -6.54 6.54
CA CYS A 486 -19.83 -7.35 5.32
C CYS A 486 -21.21 -7.35 4.65
N GLU A 487 -22.29 -7.38 5.42
CA GLU A 487 -23.68 -7.43 4.93
C GLU A 487 -24.08 -6.15 4.18
N SER A 488 -23.45 -5.01 4.48
CA SER A 488 -23.61 -3.74 3.78
C SER A 488 -22.65 -3.58 2.59
N CYS A 489 -21.85 -4.60 2.26
CA CYS A 489 -20.94 -4.59 1.12
C CYS A 489 -21.51 -5.40 -0.05
N ILE A 490 -21.42 -4.82 -1.25
CA ILE A 490 -21.43 -5.59 -2.49
C ILE A 490 -19.99 -5.92 -2.86
N TYR A 491 -19.74 -7.15 -3.29
CA TYR A 491 -18.46 -7.57 -3.85
C TYR A 491 -18.66 -8.04 -5.29
N VAL A 492 -17.95 -7.43 -6.24
CA VAL A 492 -18.02 -7.74 -7.66
C VAL A 492 -16.75 -8.50 -8.07
N GLY A 493 -16.91 -9.65 -8.73
CA GLY A 493 -15.77 -10.44 -9.21
C GLY A 493 -16.14 -11.45 -10.28
N ASP A 494 -15.14 -11.94 -11.02
CA ASP A 494 -15.30 -12.83 -12.18
C ASP A 494 -15.02 -14.30 -11.85
N HIS A 495 -14.49 -14.62 -10.66
CA HIS A 495 -14.12 -15.98 -10.31
C HIS A 495 -15.15 -16.66 -9.38
N PRO A 496 -15.83 -17.75 -9.80
CA PRO A 496 -16.90 -18.38 -9.00
C PRO A 496 -16.50 -18.81 -7.58
N VAL A 497 -15.26 -19.27 -7.38
CA VAL A 497 -14.76 -19.67 -6.05
C VAL A 497 -14.13 -18.49 -5.31
N ASN A 498 -13.01 -17.95 -5.82
CA ASN A 498 -12.25 -16.91 -5.14
C ASN A 498 -13.10 -15.69 -4.81
N ASP A 499 -13.89 -15.20 -5.76
CA ASP A 499 -14.69 -14.00 -5.58
C ASP A 499 -16.04 -14.31 -4.95
N ILE A 500 -16.82 -15.16 -5.62
CA ILE A 500 -18.23 -15.31 -5.28
C ILE A 500 -18.41 -16.13 -4.01
N GLN A 501 -17.83 -17.33 -3.93
CA GLN A 501 -17.88 -18.14 -2.71
C GLN A 501 -17.13 -17.45 -1.55
N GLY A 502 -15.99 -16.81 -1.82
CA GLY A 502 -15.23 -16.06 -0.81
C GLY A 502 -16.06 -14.93 -0.19
N ALA A 503 -16.68 -14.09 -1.01
CA ALA A 503 -17.54 -13.01 -0.57
C ALA A 503 -18.77 -13.51 0.21
N LYS A 504 -19.45 -14.56 -0.30
CA LYS A 504 -20.58 -15.20 0.42
C LYS A 504 -20.16 -15.69 1.80
N SER A 505 -19.00 -16.34 1.90
CA SER A 505 -18.47 -16.87 3.16
C SER A 505 -18.10 -15.78 4.16
N ALA A 506 -17.82 -14.57 3.69
CA ALA A 506 -17.57 -13.40 4.53
C ALA A 506 -18.86 -12.68 4.95
N GLY A 507 -20.02 -13.00 4.36
CA GLY A 507 -21.30 -12.32 4.59
C GLY A 507 -21.57 -11.15 3.63
N MET A 508 -20.78 -10.98 2.57
CA MET A 508 -21.00 -9.94 1.56
C MET A 508 -22.02 -10.38 0.50
N ARG A 509 -22.60 -9.41 -0.21
CA ARG A 509 -23.49 -9.63 -1.36
C ARG A 509 -22.66 -9.76 -2.64
N PRO A 510 -22.45 -10.97 -3.19
CA PRO A 510 -21.67 -11.10 -4.41
C PRO A 510 -22.47 -10.61 -5.63
N VAL A 511 -21.76 -10.10 -6.62
CA VAL A 511 -22.23 -9.90 -7.99
C VAL A 511 -21.20 -10.51 -8.92
N TYR A 512 -21.64 -11.42 -9.77
CA TYR A 512 -20.79 -12.08 -10.75
C TYR A 512 -20.67 -11.22 -12.00
N ILE A 513 -19.45 -10.85 -12.39
CA ILE A 513 -19.23 -10.19 -13.68
C ILE A 513 -18.77 -11.20 -14.72
N ASN A 514 -19.59 -11.38 -15.76
CA ASN A 514 -19.33 -12.26 -16.88
C ASN A 514 -18.93 -11.46 -18.12
N ALA A 515 -17.83 -10.71 -18.03
CA ALA A 515 -17.38 -9.80 -19.10
C ALA A 515 -17.01 -10.52 -20.41
N PHE A 516 -16.71 -11.82 -20.34
CA PHE A 516 -16.25 -12.64 -21.47
C PHE A 516 -17.26 -13.68 -21.95
N GLY A 517 -18.45 -13.79 -21.33
CA GLY A 517 -19.49 -14.74 -21.73
C GLY A 517 -19.15 -16.21 -21.45
N SER A 518 -18.60 -16.49 -20.28
CA SER A 518 -18.40 -17.85 -19.75
C SER A 518 -19.73 -18.59 -19.58
N ASP A 519 -19.75 -19.88 -19.89
CA ASP A 519 -20.88 -20.79 -19.67
C ASP A 519 -21.01 -21.27 -18.20
N VAL A 520 -20.05 -20.91 -17.34
CA VAL A 520 -20.04 -21.29 -15.92
C VAL A 520 -20.65 -20.16 -15.09
N HIS A 521 -21.87 -20.40 -14.60
CA HIS A 521 -22.64 -19.43 -13.83
C HIS A 521 -22.73 -19.85 -12.36
N PRO A 522 -22.34 -18.98 -11.40
CA PRO A 522 -22.55 -19.24 -9.98
C PRO A 522 -24.05 -19.28 -9.64
N GLU A 523 -24.47 -20.26 -8.83
CA GLU A 523 -25.86 -20.38 -8.39
C GLU A 523 -26.25 -19.26 -7.41
N ASP A 524 -27.47 -18.73 -7.56
CA ASP A 524 -28.07 -17.72 -6.70
C ASP A 524 -27.22 -16.45 -6.54
N VAL A 525 -26.71 -15.91 -7.65
CA VAL A 525 -25.92 -14.68 -7.70
C VAL A 525 -26.36 -13.82 -8.88
N PRO A 526 -26.61 -12.51 -8.68
CA PRO A 526 -26.83 -11.61 -9.80
C PRO A 526 -25.62 -11.58 -10.74
N GLU A 527 -25.90 -11.67 -12.04
CA GLU A 527 -24.89 -11.61 -13.09
C GLU A 527 -25.00 -10.29 -13.86
N ILE A 528 -23.85 -9.69 -14.12
CA ILE A 528 -23.71 -8.52 -15.00
C ILE A 528 -22.69 -8.82 -16.11
N SER A 529 -22.91 -8.28 -17.29
CA SER A 529 -21.95 -8.40 -18.42
C SER A 529 -21.08 -7.14 -18.61
N SER A 530 -21.38 -6.08 -17.88
CA SER A 530 -20.60 -4.83 -17.85
C SER A 530 -20.72 -4.17 -16.48
N LEU A 531 -19.69 -3.41 -16.07
CA LEU A 531 -19.68 -2.74 -14.77
C LEU A 531 -20.81 -1.69 -14.67
N SER A 532 -21.23 -1.11 -15.79
CA SER A 532 -22.31 -0.12 -15.83
C SER A 532 -23.64 -0.67 -15.30
N GLN A 533 -23.94 -1.96 -15.50
CA GLN A 533 -25.17 -2.61 -15.01
C GLN A 533 -25.22 -2.66 -13.48
N LEU A 534 -24.06 -2.63 -12.81
CA LEU A 534 -23.99 -2.55 -11.35
C LEU A 534 -24.68 -1.30 -10.80
N LEU A 535 -24.69 -0.21 -11.57
CA LEU A 535 -25.30 1.05 -11.14
C LEU A 535 -26.81 0.97 -10.97
N ASP A 536 -27.48 0.00 -11.57
CA ASP A 536 -28.92 -0.23 -11.39
C ASP A 536 -29.22 -1.04 -10.11
N MET A 537 -28.17 -1.59 -9.47
CA MET A 537 -28.27 -2.46 -8.29
C MET A 537 -27.94 -1.74 -6.97
N VAL A 538 -27.45 -0.50 -7.02
CA VAL A 538 -26.81 0.21 -5.88
C VAL A 538 -27.38 1.58 -5.56
#